data_AF-A0A6S6U0M0-F1
#
_entry.id   AF-A0A6S6U0M0-F1
#
_cell.length_a   1.000
_cell.length_b   1.000
_cell.length_c   1.000
_cell.angle_alpha   90.00
_cell.angle_beta   90.00
_cell.angle_gamma   90.00
#
_symmetry.space_group_name_H-M   'P 1'
#
loop_
_entity.id
_entity.type
_entity.pdbx_description
1 polymer ?
#
loop_
_entity_poly.entity_id
_entity_poly.type
_entity_poly.pdbx_seq_one_letter_code
_entity_poly.pdbx_strand_id
1 'polypeptide(L)' 'MSKLDEVKEILNTLRIAMSLIFGLMVILAGSLIKRYDLGNIDYIFWIGILLVFVLMGALMLVIKKISNKTKEIKDL' A
#
# COMPACT_ATOMS: atom_id res chain seq x y z
N MET A 1 -22.98 18.40 4.94
CA MET A 1 -22.59 17.00 5.19
C MET A 1 -22.07 16.91 6.61
N SER A 2 -22.41 15.87 7.37
CA SER A 2 -21.88 15.71 8.73
C SER A 2 -20.37 15.50 8.64
N LYS A 3 -19.59 15.99 9.62
CA LYS A 3 -18.15 15.66 9.74
C LYS A 3 -17.92 14.14 9.69
N LEU A 4 -18.89 13.36 10.14
CA LEU A 4 -18.85 11.91 10.15
C LEU A 4 -18.98 11.28 8.76
N ASP A 5 -19.65 11.95 7.82
CA ASP A 5 -19.75 11.51 6.42
C ASP A 5 -18.43 11.76 5.66
N GLU A 6 -17.78 12.91 5.88
CA GLU A 6 -16.46 13.19 5.30
C GLU A 6 -15.40 12.16 5.72
N VAL A 7 -15.34 11.81 7.01
CA VAL A 7 -14.33 10.83 7.46
C VAL A 7 -14.63 9.43 6.91
N LYS A 8 -15.90 9.05 6.74
CA LYS A 8 -16.28 7.78 6.07
C LYS A 8 -15.83 7.75 4.61
N GLU A 9 -15.98 8.85 3.88
CA GLU A 9 -15.54 8.95 2.49
C GLU A 9 -14.01 8.89 2.36
N ILE A 10 -13.29 9.56 3.26
CA ILE A 10 -11.82 9.47 3.35
C ILE A 10 -11.37 8.04 3.65
N LEU A 11 -12.02 7.36 4.60
CA LEU A 11 -11.73 5.96 4.93
C LEU A 11 -11.98 5.01 3.75
N ASN A 12 -13.06 5.24 2.99
CA ASN A 12 -13.34 4.46 1.79
C ASN A 12 -12.25 4.66 0.72
N THR A 13 -11.84 5.90 0.49
CA THR A 13 -10.74 6.23 -0.44
C THR A 13 -9.41 5.61 0.00
N LEU A 14 -9.09 5.67 1.29
CA LEU A 14 -7.90 5.03 1.87
C LEU A 14 -7.93 3.51 1.71
N ARG A 15 -9.09 2.87 1.89
CA ARG A 15 -9.27 1.44 1.67
C ARG A 15 -9.02 1.07 0.20
N ILE A 16 -9.56 1.83 -0.74
CA ILE A 16 -9.33 1.61 -2.19
C ILE A 16 -7.85 1.76 -2.52
N ALA A 17 -7.19 2.80 -2.00
CA ALA A 17 -5.76 3.03 -2.18
C ALA A 17 -4.93 1.85 -1.63
N MET A 18 -5.29 1.33 -0.45
CA MET A 18 -4.63 0.16 0.14
C MET A 18 -4.75 -1.07 -0.76
N SER A 19 -5.94 -1.36 -1.30
CA SER A 19 -6.16 -2.49 -2.21
C SER A 19 -5.35 -2.35 -3.50
N LEU A 20 -5.24 -1.14 -4.05
CA LEU A 20 -4.41 -0.85 -5.22
C LEU A 20 -2.92 -1.10 -4.93
N ILE A 21 -2.41 -0.61 -3.80
CA ILE A 21 -1.01 -0.80 -3.39
C ILE A 21 -0.72 -2.29 -3.19
N PHE A 22 -1.65 -3.04 -2.58
CA PHE A 22 -1.52 -4.49 -2.43
C PHE A 22 -1.48 -5.21 -3.78
N GLY A 23 -2.36 -4.86 -4.73
CA GLY A 23 -2.35 -5.43 -6.07
C GLY A 23 -1.03 -5.19 -6.81
N LEU A 24 -0.51 -3.97 -6.72
CA LEU A 24 0.82 -3.61 -7.23
C LEU A 24 1.94 -4.44 -6.59
N MET A 25 1.88 -4.64 -5.27
CA MET A 25 2.86 -5.43 -4.54
C MET A 25 2.90 -6.89 -5.01
N VAL A 26 1.73 -7.51 -5.24
CA VAL A 26 1.63 -8.89 -5.74
C VAL A 26 2.20 -9.01 -7.15
N ILE A 27 1.90 -8.06 -8.04
CA ILE A 27 2.42 -8.05 -9.42
C ILE A 27 3.95 -7.90 -9.41
N LEU A 28 4.47 -6.99 -8.58
CA LEU A 28 5.92 -6.78 -8.44
C LEU A 28 6.61 -8.01 -7.87
N ALA A 29 6.07 -8.63 -6.83
CA ALA A 29 6.60 -9.86 -6.25
C ALA A 29 6.61 -11.01 -7.27
N GLY A 30 5.52 -11.20 -8.03
CA GLY A 30 5.46 -12.21 -9.09
C GLY A 30 6.47 -11.97 -10.21
N SER A 31 6.69 -10.70 -10.60
CA SER A 31 7.71 -10.31 -11.58
C SER A 31 9.13 -10.58 -11.07
N LEU A 32 9.40 -10.29 -9.80
CA LEU A 32 10.68 -10.58 -9.15
C LEU A 32 10.96 -12.09 -9.11
N ILE A 33 9.98 -12.90 -8.71
CA ILE A 33 10.12 -14.37 -8.66
C ILE A 33 10.44 -14.93 -10.05
N LYS A 34 9.73 -14.48 -11.10
CA LYS A 34 10.01 -14.91 -12.48
C LYS A 34 11.43 -14.53 -12.94
N ARG A 35 11.90 -13.33 -12.58
CA ARG A 35 13.26 -12.88 -12.92
C ARG A 35 14.33 -13.67 -12.18
N TYR A 36 14.06 -14.02 -10.92
CA TYR A 36 14.94 -14.86 -10.12
C TYR A 36 15.06 -16.27 -10.70
N ASP A 37 13.94 -16.88 -11.11
CA ASP A 37 13.90 -18.22 -11.69
C ASP A 37 14.64 -18.30 -13.05
N LEU A 38 14.59 -17.21 -13.83
CA LEU A 38 15.36 -17.07 -15.07
C LEU A 38 16.86 -16.82 -14.87
N GLY A 39 17.34 -16.73 -13.62
CA GLY A 39 18.74 -16.43 -13.30
C GLY A 39 19.18 -15.00 -13.63
N ASN A 40 18.26 -14.14 -14.06
CA ASN A 40 18.53 -12.76 -14.47
C ASN A 40 18.51 -11.81 -13.27
N ILE A 41 19.51 -11.96 -12.39
CA ILE A 41 19.74 -11.07 -11.24
C ILE A 41 20.44 -9.79 -11.74
N ASP A 42 19.71 -9.02 -12.54
CA ASP A 42 20.16 -7.73 -13.05
C ASP A 42 19.88 -6.59 -12.06
N TYR A 43 20.38 -5.40 -12.36
CA TYR A 43 20.06 -4.14 -11.67
C TYR A 43 18.54 -3.93 -11.49
N ILE A 44 17.72 -4.36 -12.45
CA ILE A 44 16.26 -4.24 -12.37
C ILE A 44 15.67 -5.10 -11.24
N PHE A 45 16.26 -6.26 -10.93
CA PHE A 45 15.81 -7.10 -9.82
C PHE A 45 16.08 -6.41 -8.47
N TRP A 46 17.27 -5.84 -8.30
CA TRP A 46 17.63 -5.07 -7.10
C TRP A 46 16.78 -3.80 -6.94
N ILE A 47 16.52 -3.07 -8.03
CA ILE A 47 15.58 -1.93 -8.03
C ILE A 47 14.18 -2.39 -7.65
N GLY A 48 13.72 -3.53 -8.17
CA GLY A 48 12.43 -4.10 -7.81
C GLY A 48 12.33 -4.46 -6.34
N ILE A 49 13.36 -5.04 -5.75
CA ILE A 49 13.43 -5.32 -4.29
C ILE A 49 13.34 -4.01 -3.50
N LEU A 50 14.10 -2.99 -3.87
CA LEU A 50 14.08 -1.69 -3.20
C LEU A 50 12.69 -1.05 -3.30
N LEU A 51 12.05 -1.16 -4.47
CA LEU A 51 10.67 -0.69 -4.69
C LEU A 51 9.67 -1.43 -3.78
N VAL A 52 9.82 -2.74 -3.59
CA VAL A 52 8.97 -3.52 -2.66
C VAL A 52 9.12 -3.01 -1.22
N PHE A 53 10.34 -2.71 -0.76
CA PHE A 53 10.55 -2.11 0.56
C PHE A 53 9.89 -0.73 0.68
N VAL A 54 9.97 0.10 -0.36
CA VAL A 54 9.29 1.41 -0.39
C VAL A 54 7.77 1.26 -0.35
N LEU A 55 7.19 0.33 -1.13
CA LEU A 55 5.76 0.03 -1.08
C LEU A 55 5.33 -0.46 0.32
N MET A 56 6.16 -1.26 0.99
CA MET A 56 5.87 -1.73 2.33
C MET A 56 5.85 -0.58 3.35
N GLY A 57 6.76 0.40 3.21
CA GLY A 57 6.72 1.65 3.97
C GLY A 57 5.45 2.47 3.69
N ALA A 58 5.04 2.59 2.42
CA ALA A 58 3.81 3.29 2.04
C ALA A 58 2.56 2.63 2.64
N LEU A 59 2.49 1.29 2.68
CA LEU A 59 1.40 0.57 3.33
C LEU A 59 1.29 0.90 4.82
N MET A 60 2.42 0.96 5.54
CA MET A 60 2.41 1.36 6.96
C MET A 60 1.88 2.78 7.16
N LEU A 61 2.22 3.72 6.27
CA LEU A 61 1.69 5.09 6.33
C LEU A 61 0.18 5.13 6.09
N VAL A 62 -0.31 4.38 5.09
CA VAL A 62 -1.74 4.28 4.79
C VAL A 62 -2.50 3.69 5.99
N ILE A 63 -1.99 2.60 6.58
CA ILE A 63 -2.59 1.98 7.76
C ILE A 63 -2.61 2.94 8.95
N LYS A 64 -1.52 3.66 9.23
CA LYS A 64 -1.49 4.68 10.29
C LYS A 64 -2.51 5.78 10.03
N LYS A 65 -2.64 6.23 8.79
CA LYS A 65 -3.59 7.31 8.41
C LYS A 65 -5.04 6.86 8.56
N ILE A 66 -5.35 5.61 8.20
CA ILE A 66 -6.64 4.97 8.47
C ILE A 66 -6.89 4.93 9.97
N SER A 67 -5.95 4.40 10.76
CA SER A 67 -6.10 4.27 12.21
C SER A 67 -6.35 5.60 12.91
N ASN A 68 -5.61 6.66 12.54
CA ASN A 68 -5.82 7.99 13.09
C ASN A 68 -7.20 8.56 12.73
N LYS A 69 -7.65 8.40 11.48
CA LYS A 69 -9.00 8.86 11.06
C LYS A 69 -10.12 8.05 11.72
N THR A 70 -9.91 6.75 11.95
CA THR A 70 -10.86 5.93 12.72
C THR A 70 -10.91 6.36 14.19
N LYS A 71 -9.79 6.79 14.78
CA LYS A 71 -9.76 7.35 16.13
C LYS A 71 -10.48 8.69 16.22
N GLU A 72 -10.32 9.58 15.24
CA GLU A 72 -11.10 10.83 15.16
C GLU A 72 -12.61 10.60 15.20
N ILE A 73 -13.12 9.54 14.55
CA ILE A 73 -14.55 9.18 14.62
C ILE A 73 -14.95 8.70 16.03
N LYS A 74 -14.03 8.07 16.77
CA LYS A 74 -14.32 7.49 18.10
C LYS A 74 -14.27 8.53 19.22
N ASP A 75 -13.54 9.63 19.02
CA ASP A 75 -13.47 10.78 19.92
C ASP A 75 -14.57 11.84 19.65
N LEU A 76 -15.30 11.72 18.54
CA LEU A 76 -16.47 12.53 18.16
C LEU A 76 -17.78 11.88 18.62
#